data_AF-A0A378WV07-F1
#
_entry.id   AF-A0A378WV07-F1
#
_cell.length_a   1.000
_cell.length_b   1.000
_cell.length_c   1.000
_cell.angle_alpha   90.00
_cell.angle_beta   90.00
_cell.angle_gamma   90.00
#
_symmetry.space_group_name_H-M   'P 1'
#
loop_
_entity.id
_entity.type
_entity.pdbx_description
1 polymer ?
#
loop_
_entity_poly.entity_id
_entity_poly.type
_entity_poly.pdbx_seq_one_letter_code
_entity_poly.pdbx_strand_id
1 'polypeptide(L)'
;MSDSVDDRAGLSLAQFTQLDPGVARELPRHRHALSRDQVRTSQHSRLILATVQVVAEKGYAGASVRQIATRAGISTKTFYELYPDKEEAFLATYAAVDRLTELMRHAAAQARTAAGVIEAGLTAYLTALAAEPAFTQSLVVEVLASTDRIRARRAQGLADFAAAMIEGLRRVRAGHGPDPAPSPGAHALLIGALGA
;
A
#
# COMPACT_ATOMS: atom_id res chain seq x y z
N MET A 1 21.04 -14.21 20.66
CA MET A 1 21.13 -13.69 19.27
C MET A 1 19.71 -13.61 18.75
N SER A 2 18.91 -12.67 19.23
CA SER A 2 18.72 -11.32 18.66
C SER A 2 18.40 -11.39 17.17
N ASP A 3 17.13 -11.69 16.88
CA ASP A 3 16.52 -11.50 15.57
C ASP A 3 15.61 -10.27 15.71
N SER A 4 16.21 -9.11 15.45
CA SER A 4 15.56 -7.81 15.45
C SER A 4 14.81 -7.69 14.11
N VAL A 5 13.65 -8.35 14.03
CA VAL A 5 12.71 -8.17 12.93
C VAL A 5 12.27 -6.70 12.92
N ASP A 6 12.50 -6.06 11.79
CA ASP A 6 12.30 -4.66 11.50
C ASP A 6 10.85 -4.21 11.83
N ASP A 7 10.69 -3.55 12.97
CA ASP A 7 9.44 -2.99 13.52
C ASP A 7 8.97 -1.73 12.74
N ARG A 8 9.47 -1.55 11.52
CA ARG A 8 9.03 -0.57 10.51
C ARG A 8 8.03 -1.15 9.53
N ALA A 9 7.54 -2.37 9.77
CA ALA A 9 6.50 -2.98 8.96
C ALA A 9 5.27 -2.05 8.93
N GLY A 10 5.04 -1.43 7.77
CA GLY A 10 3.91 -0.54 7.56
C GLY A 10 2.57 -1.22 7.82
N LEU A 11 1.53 -0.41 7.94
CA LEU A 11 0.16 -0.88 8.16
C LEU A 11 -0.20 -2.03 7.19
N SER A 12 -0.70 -3.14 7.74
CA SER A 12 -1.26 -4.21 6.91
C SER A 12 -2.53 -3.71 6.20
N LEU A 13 -2.87 -4.29 5.03
CA LEU A 13 -4.11 -3.95 4.34
C LEU A 13 -5.34 -4.15 5.25
N ALA A 14 -5.30 -5.18 6.13
CA ALA A 14 -6.32 -5.40 7.14
C ALA A 14 -6.41 -4.24 8.15
N GLN A 15 -5.27 -3.72 8.61
CA GLN A 15 -5.25 -2.54 9.48
C GLN A 15 -5.69 -1.28 8.73
N PHE A 16 -5.37 -1.14 7.44
CA PHE A 16 -5.94 -0.08 6.61
C PHE A 16 -7.47 -0.19 6.52
N THR A 17 -8.01 -1.39 6.28
CA THR A 17 -9.46 -1.65 6.16
C THR A 17 -10.23 -1.69 7.48
N GLN A 18 -9.55 -1.92 8.60
CA GLN A 18 -10.16 -1.98 9.94
C GLN A 18 -10.06 -0.66 10.70
N LEU A 19 -9.33 0.34 10.18
CA LEU A 19 -9.29 1.67 10.76
C LEU A 19 -10.54 2.44 10.36
N ASP A 20 -11.66 2.08 10.99
CA ASP A 20 -12.86 2.90 11.06
C ASP A 20 -12.45 4.32 11.52
N PRO A 21 -12.78 5.39 10.75
CA PRO A 21 -12.44 6.77 11.11
C PRO A 21 -13.01 7.21 12.47
N GLY A 22 -13.97 6.47 13.05
CA GLY A 22 -14.49 6.70 14.40
C GLY A 22 -13.66 6.10 15.54
N VAL A 23 -12.91 5.02 15.32
CA VAL A 23 -12.28 4.23 16.41
C VAL A 23 -10.88 4.71 16.75
N ALA A 24 -10.19 5.39 15.83
CA ALA A 24 -8.85 5.96 16.08
C ALA A 24 -8.84 7.16 17.04
N ARG A 25 -10.02 7.60 17.53
CA ARG A 25 -10.18 8.88 18.24
C ARG A 25 -10.11 8.76 19.77
N GLU A 26 -10.29 7.59 20.36
CA GLU A 26 -10.23 7.43 21.82
C GLU A 26 -9.39 6.22 22.25
N LEU A 27 -8.17 6.51 22.72
CA LEU A 27 -7.39 5.57 23.51
C LEU A 27 -8.14 5.28 24.83
N PRO A 28 -8.26 4.01 25.28
CA PRO A 28 -8.96 3.67 26.51
C PRO A 28 -8.37 4.39 27.73
N ARG A 29 -9.19 5.14 28.45
CA ARG A 29 -8.79 5.88 29.67
C ARG A 29 -8.67 4.97 30.91
N HIS A 30 -8.10 3.76 30.86
CA HIS A 30 -7.85 3.00 32.10
C HIS A 30 -6.62 2.06 32.04
N ARG A 31 -5.63 2.36 32.90
CA ARG A 31 -4.60 1.55 33.59
C ARG A 31 -4.05 0.22 33.01
N HIS A 32 -4.03 0.03 31.70
CA HIS A 32 -2.96 -0.77 31.07
C HIS A 32 -2.03 0.20 30.36
N ALA A 33 -0.92 0.55 31.03
CA ALA A 33 0.09 1.44 30.46
C ALA A 33 0.67 0.76 29.22
N LEU A 34 0.32 1.28 28.04
CA LEU A 34 0.95 0.86 26.79
C LEU A 34 2.47 1.01 26.93
N SER A 35 3.23 0.01 26.50
CA SER A 35 4.68 0.13 26.41
C SER A 35 5.05 1.27 25.47
N ARG A 36 6.27 1.81 25.61
CA ARG A 36 6.76 2.83 24.67
C ARG A 36 6.70 2.36 23.21
N ASP A 37 6.93 1.07 22.99
CA ASP A 37 6.84 0.46 21.66
C ASP A 37 5.40 0.43 21.17
N GLN A 38 4.44 0.03 22.00
CA GLN A 38 3.01 0.05 21.63
C GLN A 38 2.50 1.46 21.30
N VAL A 39 2.95 2.48 22.04
CA VAL A 39 2.64 3.88 21.74
C VAL A 39 3.22 4.27 20.38
N ARG A 40 4.48 3.90 20.13
CA ARG A 40 5.18 4.22 18.88
C ARG A 40 4.52 3.54 17.68
N THR A 41 4.19 2.26 17.76
CA THR A 41 3.45 1.53 16.72
C THR A 41 2.09 2.17 16.47
N SER A 42 1.36 2.55 17.53
CA SER A 42 0.07 3.23 17.40
C SER A 42 0.18 4.59 16.71
N GLN A 43 1.19 5.39 17.07
CA GLN A 43 1.46 6.69 16.42
C GLN A 43 1.85 6.52 14.96
N HIS A 44 2.70 5.55 14.66
CA HIS A 44 3.11 5.20 13.31
C HIS A 44 1.89 4.85 12.43
N SER A 45 1.04 3.94 12.90
CA SER A 45 -0.19 3.55 12.24
C SER A 45 -1.12 4.74 11.96
N ARG A 46 -1.37 5.60 12.96
CA ARG A 46 -2.21 6.79 12.75
C ARG A 46 -1.60 7.77 11.75
N LEU A 47 -0.28 7.93 11.74
CA LEU A 47 0.41 8.82 10.81
C LEU A 47 0.32 8.34 9.36
N ILE A 48 0.48 7.03 9.12
CA ILE A 48 0.34 6.46 7.77
C ILE A 48 -1.08 6.67 7.25
N LEU A 49 -2.11 6.37 8.05
CA LEU A 49 -3.51 6.61 7.67
C LEU A 49 -3.78 8.09 7.40
N ALA A 50 -3.33 8.97 8.30
CA ALA A 50 -3.49 10.41 8.14
C ALA A 50 -2.81 10.92 6.86
N THR A 51 -1.65 10.37 6.50
CA THR A 51 -0.92 10.72 5.28
C THR A 51 -1.76 10.41 4.04
N VAL A 52 -2.29 9.18 3.95
CA VAL A 52 -3.18 8.76 2.85
C VAL A 52 -4.40 9.67 2.75
N GLN A 53 -5.08 9.92 3.87
CA GLN A 53 -6.30 10.73 3.89
C GLN A 53 -6.02 12.19 3.49
N VAL A 54 -4.95 12.81 4.00
CA VAL A 54 -4.63 14.20 3.66
C VAL A 54 -4.26 14.32 2.18
N VAL A 55 -3.51 13.37 1.64
CA VAL A 55 -3.16 13.38 0.21
C VAL A 55 -4.37 13.11 -0.66
N ALA A 56 -5.24 12.18 -0.29
CA ALA A 56 -6.50 11.92 -1.02
C ALA A 56 -7.39 13.17 -1.11
N GLU A 57 -7.44 13.99 -0.07
CA GLU A 57 -8.28 15.21 -0.03
C GLU A 57 -7.65 16.43 -0.72
N LYS A 58 -6.32 16.54 -0.71
CA LYS A 58 -5.62 17.79 -1.08
C LYS A 58 -4.59 17.65 -2.19
N GLY A 59 -4.40 16.43 -2.68
CA GLY A 59 -3.28 16.03 -3.50
C GLY A 59 -1.95 16.08 -2.76
N TYR A 60 -0.93 15.45 -3.37
CA TYR A 60 0.40 15.36 -2.74
C TYR A 60 1.02 16.75 -2.52
N ALA A 61 0.90 17.65 -3.50
CA ALA A 61 1.44 19.01 -3.41
C ALA A 61 0.75 19.85 -2.31
N GLY A 62 -0.57 19.72 -2.15
CA GLY A 62 -1.36 20.47 -1.17
C GLY A 62 -1.26 19.94 0.28
N ALA A 63 -0.76 18.71 0.45
CA ALA A 63 -0.53 18.11 1.76
C ALA A 63 0.68 18.72 2.49
N SER A 64 0.57 18.90 3.81
CA SER A 64 1.65 19.40 4.67
C SER A 64 1.85 18.55 5.92
N VAL A 65 3.07 18.54 6.45
CA VAL A 65 3.43 17.85 7.72
C VAL A 65 2.49 18.27 8.86
N ARG A 66 2.15 19.55 8.95
CA ARG A 66 1.22 20.06 9.98
C ARG A 66 -0.16 19.42 9.87
N GLN A 67 -0.74 19.36 8.66
CA GLN A 67 -2.06 18.73 8.46
C GLN A 67 -2.03 17.24 8.79
N ILE A 68 -0.98 16.53 8.36
CA ILE A 68 -0.80 15.10 8.63
C ILE A 68 -0.67 14.86 10.14
N ALA A 69 0.21 15.59 10.82
CA ALA A 69 0.41 15.47 12.27
C ALA A 69 -0.87 15.77 13.06
N THR A 70 -1.58 16.85 12.69
CA THR A 70 -2.87 17.20 13.31
C THR A 70 -3.91 16.09 13.12
N ARG A 71 -4.03 15.52 11.91
CA ARG A 71 -4.98 14.43 11.65
C ARG A 71 -4.60 13.12 12.37
N ALA A 72 -3.31 12.82 12.48
CA ALA A 72 -2.80 11.66 13.21
C ALA A 72 -2.91 11.80 14.75
N GLY A 73 -3.27 13.00 15.25
CA GLY A 73 -3.33 13.28 16.68
C GLY A 73 -1.95 13.29 17.35
N ILE A 74 -0.91 13.74 16.64
CA ILE A 74 0.46 13.84 17.16
C ILE A 74 1.03 15.26 16.96
N SER A 75 2.13 15.57 17.65
CA SER A 75 2.84 16.83 17.43
C SER A 75 3.69 16.78 16.15
N THR A 76 4.01 17.94 15.57
CA THR A 76 4.98 18.02 14.46
C THR A 76 6.36 17.53 14.87
N LYS A 77 6.76 17.72 16.14
CA LYS A 77 7.99 17.13 16.68
C LYS A 77 7.95 15.60 16.61
N THR A 78 6.85 14.98 17.03
CA THR A 78 6.65 13.53 16.96
C THR A 78 6.60 13.01 15.53
N PHE A 79 6.05 13.80 14.58
CA PHE A 79 6.17 13.48 13.16
C PHE A 79 7.64 13.34 12.76
N TYR A 80 8.47 14.34 13.08
CA TYR A 80 9.89 14.33 12.72
C TYR A 80 10.73 13.27 13.47
N GLU A 81 10.24 12.76 14.60
CA GLU A 81 10.82 11.58 15.27
C GLU A 81 10.53 10.27 14.51
N LEU A 82 9.46 10.21 13.71
CA LEU A 82 9.08 9.04 12.91
C LEU A 82 9.60 9.12 11.48
N TYR A 83 9.50 10.29 10.85
CA TYR A 83 9.81 10.52 9.44
C TYR A 83 10.53 11.85 9.25
N PRO A 84 11.62 11.91 8.46
CA PRO A 84 12.37 13.15 8.26
C PRO A 84 11.56 14.19 7.46
N ASP A 85 10.64 13.76 6.61
CA ASP A 85 9.81 14.64 5.79
C ASP A 85 8.48 13.97 5.34
N LYS A 86 7.67 14.74 4.61
CA LYS A 86 6.39 14.30 4.03
C LYS A 86 6.58 13.19 2.97
N GLU A 87 7.67 13.22 2.22
CA GLU A 87 7.91 12.27 1.14
C GLU A 87 8.18 10.88 1.72
N GLU A 88 9.03 10.76 2.75
CA GLU A 88 9.27 9.51 3.46
C GLU A 88 8.01 8.97 4.13
N ALA A 89 7.22 9.84 4.77
CA ALA A 89 5.94 9.45 5.35
C ALA A 89 4.97 8.91 4.29
N PHE A 90 4.97 9.50 3.09
CA PHE A 90 4.16 9.03 1.97
C PHE A 90 4.68 7.72 1.39
N LEU A 91 5.99 7.57 1.21
CA LEU A 91 6.60 6.34 0.71
C LEU A 91 6.33 5.16 1.63
N ALA A 92 6.28 5.38 2.94
CA ALA A 92 5.93 4.33 3.90
C ALA A 92 4.50 3.78 3.74
N THR A 93 3.58 4.54 3.12
CA THR A 93 2.23 4.03 2.80
C THR A 93 2.26 2.87 1.79
N TYR A 94 3.34 2.74 1.00
CA TYR A 94 3.47 1.68 0.00
C TYR A 94 3.67 0.28 0.59
N ALA A 95 3.94 0.14 1.88
CA ALA A 95 3.91 -1.17 2.53
C ALA A 95 2.54 -1.86 2.36
N ALA A 96 1.44 -1.08 2.29
CA ALA A 96 0.12 -1.63 2.01
C ALA A 96 -0.04 -2.06 0.53
N VAL A 97 0.63 -1.38 -0.41
CA VAL A 97 0.70 -1.81 -1.82
C VAL A 97 1.46 -3.13 -1.94
N ASP A 98 2.54 -3.30 -1.20
CA ASP A 98 3.29 -4.57 -1.15
C ASP A 98 2.40 -5.69 -0.60
N ARG A 99 1.62 -5.41 0.44
CA ARG A 99 0.69 -6.40 0.98
C ARG A 99 -0.43 -6.75 0.01
N LEU A 100 -0.97 -5.76 -0.70
CA LEU A 100 -1.95 -6.00 -1.76
C LEU A 100 -1.36 -6.91 -2.84
N THR A 101 -0.15 -6.63 -3.31
CA THR A 101 0.56 -7.46 -4.30
C THR A 101 0.66 -8.92 -3.83
N GLU A 102 0.94 -9.14 -2.55
CA GLU A 102 1.02 -10.50 -2.00
C GLU A 102 -0.35 -11.20 -1.91
N LEU A 103 -1.41 -10.49 -1.54
CA LEU A 103 -2.78 -11.05 -1.55
C LEU A 103 -3.19 -11.50 -2.94
N MET A 104 -2.85 -10.70 -3.95
CA MET A 104 -3.12 -11.01 -5.35
C MET A 104 -2.32 -12.22 -5.81
N ARG A 105 -1.03 -12.29 -5.45
CA ARG A 105 -0.17 -13.45 -5.71
C ARG A 105 -0.79 -14.72 -5.12
N HIS A 106 -1.23 -14.67 -3.87
CA HIS A 106 -1.89 -15.81 -3.23
C HIS A 106 -3.21 -16.20 -3.91
N ALA A 107 -4.06 -15.23 -4.25
CA ALA A 107 -5.32 -15.49 -4.96
C ALA A 107 -5.07 -16.15 -6.31
N ALA A 108 -4.15 -15.58 -7.10
CA ALA A 108 -3.72 -16.13 -8.38
C ALA A 108 -3.09 -17.52 -8.23
N ALA A 109 -2.39 -17.81 -7.13
CA ALA A 109 -1.75 -19.11 -6.89
C ALA A 109 -2.73 -20.29 -6.79
N GLN A 110 -3.96 -20.03 -6.33
CA GLN A 110 -5.00 -21.06 -6.17
C GLN A 110 -5.69 -21.45 -7.49
N ALA A 111 -5.53 -20.63 -8.53
CA ALA A 111 -6.17 -20.86 -9.82
C ALA A 111 -5.47 -21.98 -10.62
N ARG A 112 -6.30 -22.76 -11.34
CA ARG A 112 -5.87 -23.89 -12.19
C ARG A 112 -5.92 -23.60 -13.69
N THR A 113 -6.48 -22.45 -14.08
CA THR A 113 -6.62 -22.03 -15.49
C THR A 113 -6.08 -20.62 -15.67
N ALA A 114 -5.67 -20.26 -16.88
CA ALA A 114 -5.20 -18.91 -17.20
C ALA A 114 -6.28 -17.85 -16.90
N ALA A 115 -7.53 -18.12 -17.28
CA ALA A 115 -8.67 -17.26 -16.95
C ALA A 115 -8.84 -17.10 -15.43
N GLY A 116 -8.74 -18.19 -14.67
CA GLY A 116 -8.84 -18.14 -13.21
C GLY A 116 -7.71 -17.36 -12.55
N VAL A 117 -6.49 -17.39 -13.10
CA VAL A 117 -5.36 -16.56 -12.62
C VAL A 117 -5.70 -15.08 -12.78
N ILE A 118 -6.16 -14.69 -13.97
CA ILE A 118 -6.55 -13.31 -14.29
C ILE A 118 -7.69 -12.85 -13.40
N GLU A 119 -8.76 -13.65 -13.32
CA GLU A 119 -9.97 -13.34 -12.55
C GLU A 119 -9.66 -13.20 -11.06
N ALA A 120 -8.95 -14.15 -10.45
CA ALA A 120 -8.61 -14.11 -9.03
C ALA A 120 -7.69 -12.94 -8.68
N GLY A 121 -6.68 -12.67 -9.52
CA GLY A 121 -5.78 -11.54 -9.36
C GLY A 121 -6.51 -10.20 -9.44
N LEU A 122 -7.29 -9.97 -10.52
CA LEU A 122 -8.03 -8.72 -10.71
C LEU A 122 -9.14 -8.53 -9.67
N THR A 123 -9.82 -9.61 -9.26
CA THR A 123 -10.83 -9.53 -8.20
C THR A 123 -10.20 -9.08 -6.89
N ALA A 124 -9.05 -9.64 -6.50
CA ALA A 124 -8.33 -9.20 -5.32
C ALA A 124 -7.89 -7.73 -5.43
N TYR A 125 -7.45 -7.28 -6.62
CA TYR A 125 -7.10 -5.88 -6.87
C TYR A 125 -8.28 -4.94 -6.61
N LEU A 126 -9.35 -5.17 -7.37
CA LEU A 126 -10.47 -4.26 -7.49
C LEU A 126 -11.28 -4.25 -6.20
N THR A 127 -11.35 -5.37 -5.49
CA THR A 127 -11.95 -5.46 -4.16
C THR A 127 -11.19 -4.59 -3.16
N ALA A 128 -9.85 -4.66 -3.16
CA ALA A 128 -9.04 -3.83 -2.26
C ALA A 128 -9.15 -2.34 -2.59
N LEU A 129 -9.13 -1.97 -3.88
CA LEU A 129 -9.32 -0.57 -4.29
C LEU A 129 -10.71 -0.03 -3.95
N ALA A 130 -11.75 -0.87 -4.10
CA ALA A 130 -13.13 -0.48 -3.80
C ALA A 130 -13.38 -0.36 -2.30
N ALA A 131 -12.70 -1.16 -1.47
CA ALA A 131 -12.82 -1.10 -0.02
C ALA A 131 -12.27 0.22 0.55
N GLU A 132 -11.23 0.80 -0.05
CA GLU A 132 -10.53 1.96 0.47
C GLU A 132 -10.42 3.13 -0.53
N PRO A 133 -11.49 3.92 -0.73
CA PRO A 133 -11.49 5.01 -1.71
C PRO A 133 -10.40 6.06 -1.49
N ALA A 134 -10.07 6.39 -0.23
CA ALA A 134 -9.00 7.34 0.09
C ALA A 134 -7.62 6.78 -0.27
N PHE A 135 -7.39 5.49 -0.05
CA PHE A 135 -6.16 4.81 -0.48
C PHE A 135 -6.03 4.84 -2.00
N THR A 136 -7.11 4.48 -2.70
CA THR A 136 -7.17 4.50 -4.17
C THR A 136 -6.91 5.90 -4.72
N GLN A 137 -7.61 6.93 -4.22
CA GLN A 137 -7.39 8.32 -4.65
C GLN A 137 -5.93 8.74 -4.42
N SER A 138 -5.39 8.49 -3.22
CA SER A 138 -4.03 8.89 -2.86
C SER A 138 -2.95 8.20 -3.71
N LEU A 139 -3.03 6.88 -3.88
CA LEU A 139 -1.94 6.06 -4.42
C LEU A 139 -2.09 5.67 -5.88
N VAL A 140 -3.28 5.84 -6.46
CA VAL A 140 -3.53 5.59 -7.90
C VAL A 140 -3.61 6.90 -8.67
N VAL A 141 -4.28 7.92 -8.11
CA VAL A 141 -4.58 9.20 -8.80
C VAL A 141 -3.59 10.29 -8.42
N GLU A 142 -3.56 10.71 -7.15
CA GLU A 142 -2.78 11.89 -6.71
C GLU A 142 -1.27 11.70 -6.82
N VAL A 143 -0.82 10.46 -6.74
CA VAL A 143 0.56 10.03 -6.96
C VAL A 143 1.13 10.50 -8.31
N LEU A 144 0.32 10.71 -9.34
CA LEU A 144 0.80 11.10 -10.67
C LEU A 144 1.40 12.51 -10.64
N ALA A 145 0.82 13.40 -9.83
CA ALA A 145 1.26 14.77 -9.58
C ALA A 145 2.21 14.89 -8.36
N SER A 146 3.03 13.87 -8.11
CA SER A 146 3.98 13.83 -6.99
C SER A 146 5.45 14.02 -7.42
N THR A 147 6.40 13.52 -6.63
CA THR A 147 7.83 13.54 -6.94
C THR A 147 8.24 12.38 -7.84
N ASP A 148 9.43 12.45 -8.45
CA ASP A 148 9.97 11.34 -9.26
C ASP A 148 10.14 10.06 -8.43
N ARG A 149 10.55 10.18 -7.17
CA ARG A 149 10.77 9.04 -6.29
C ARG A 149 9.47 8.31 -5.95
N ILE A 150 8.41 9.06 -5.69
CA ILE A 150 7.08 8.48 -5.45
C ILE A 150 6.54 7.84 -6.75
N ARG A 151 6.69 8.49 -7.90
CA ARG A 151 6.30 7.90 -9.20
C ARG A 151 7.08 6.62 -9.49
N ALA A 152 8.38 6.58 -9.22
CA ALA A 152 9.21 5.40 -9.38
C ALA A 152 8.74 4.26 -8.45
N ARG A 153 8.42 4.57 -7.20
CA ARG A 153 7.88 3.59 -6.25
C ARG A 153 6.54 3.01 -6.69
N ARG A 154 5.67 3.83 -7.28
CA ARG A 154 4.42 3.38 -7.94
C ARG A 154 4.70 2.46 -9.11
N ALA A 155 5.58 2.86 -10.01
CA ALA A 155 5.94 2.07 -11.18
C ALA A 155 6.50 0.70 -10.77
N GLN A 156 7.33 0.66 -9.71
CA GLN A 156 7.81 -0.59 -9.14
C GLN A 156 6.66 -1.48 -8.64
N GLY A 157 5.71 -0.92 -7.88
CA GLY A 157 4.55 -1.70 -7.40
C GLY A 157 3.70 -2.28 -8.54
N LEU A 158 3.49 -1.54 -9.63
CA LEU A 158 2.81 -2.07 -10.82
C LEU A 158 3.62 -3.15 -11.54
N ALA A 159 4.94 -3.00 -11.60
CA ALA A 159 5.82 -4.01 -12.17
C ALA A 159 5.83 -5.31 -11.34
N ASP A 160 5.87 -5.21 -10.01
CA ASP A 160 5.81 -6.34 -9.09
C ASP A 160 4.47 -7.08 -9.23
N PHE A 161 3.38 -6.33 -9.39
CA PHE A 161 2.07 -6.89 -9.69
C PHE A 161 2.06 -7.63 -11.04
N ALA A 162 2.52 -7.00 -12.12
CA ALA A 162 2.55 -7.62 -13.44
C ALA A 162 3.39 -8.91 -13.42
N ALA A 163 4.52 -8.90 -12.73
CA ALA A 163 5.36 -10.07 -12.53
C ALA A 163 4.62 -11.20 -11.78
N ALA A 164 3.86 -10.89 -10.74
CA ALA A 164 3.06 -11.88 -10.01
C ALA A 164 1.99 -12.54 -10.91
N MET A 165 1.33 -11.76 -11.77
CA MET A 165 0.34 -12.28 -12.72
C MET A 165 0.98 -13.15 -13.79
N ILE A 166 2.09 -12.71 -14.37
CA ILE A 166 2.84 -13.45 -15.38
C ILE A 166 3.31 -14.79 -14.81
N GLU A 167 3.81 -14.81 -13.58
CA GLU A 167 4.22 -16.04 -12.90
C GLU A 167 3.03 -16.99 -12.73
N GLY A 168 1.87 -16.48 -12.29
CA GLY A 168 0.64 -17.25 -12.22
C GLY A 168 0.24 -17.87 -13.55
N LEU A 169 0.28 -17.08 -14.63
CA LEU A 169 -0.05 -17.53 -15.98
C LEU A 169 0.92 -18.59 -16.50
N ARG A 170 2.22 -18.42 -16.26
CA ARG A 170 3.25 -19.40 -16.66
C ARG A 170 3.06 -20.74 -15.94
N ARG A 171 2.70 -20.71 -14.66
CA ARG A 171 2.44 -21.92 -13.86
C ARG A 171 1.30 -22.77 -14.44
N VAL A 172 0.14 -22.15 -14.74
CA VAL A 172 -1.04 -22.88 -15.24
C VAL A 172 -0.94 -23.26 -16.71
N ARG A 173 -0.03 -22.65 -17.48
CA ARG A 173 0.23 -22.98 -18.89
C ARG A 173 0.92 -24.34 -19.07
N ALA A 174 1.58 -24.88 -18.04
CA ALA A 174 2.26 -26.19 -18.05
C ALA A 174 3.14 -26.47 -19.31
N GLY A 175 3.69 -25.44 -19.97
CA GLY A 175 4.60 -25.56 -21.11
C GLY A 175 3.98 -25.58 -22.53
N HIS A 176 2.66 -25.52 -22.70
CA HIS A 176 2.01 -25.83 -23.99
C HIS A 176 1.63 -24.60 -24.87
N GLY A 177 2.14 -23.41 -24.60
CA GLY A 177 1.79 -22.20 -25.36
C GLY A 177 2.86 -21.11 -25.34
N PRO A 178 2.74 -20.02 -26.12
CA PRO A 178 3.70 -18.91 -26.13
C PRO A 178 3.77 -18.21 -24.76
N ASP A 179 4.90 -17.56 -24.44
CA ASP A 179 5.04 -16.80 -23.19
C ASP A 179 3.94 -15.73 -23.13
N PRO A 180 3.17 -15.62 -22.04
CA PRO A 180 2.15 -14.57 -21.89
C PRO A 180 2.71 -13.15 -22.01
N ALA A 181 4.00 -12.94 -21.74
CA ALA A 181 4.67 -11.65 -21.95
C ALA A 181 6.10 -11.87 -22.47
N PRO A 182 6.30 -12.11 -23.77
CA PRO A 182 7.62 -12.46 -24.32
C PRO A 182 8.57 -11.27 -24.48
N SER A 183 8.04 -10.04 -24.41
CA SER A 183 8.80 -8.81 -24.66
C SER A 183 8.60 -7.78 -23.55
N PRO A 184 9.57 -6.87 -23.34
CA PRO A 184 9.39 -5.73 -22.44
C PRO A 184 8.15 -4.88 -22.77
N GLY A 185 7.79 -4.76 -24.05
CA GLY A 185 6.58 -4.05 -24.49
C GLY A 185 5.28 -4.72 -24.01
N ALA A 186 5.23 -6.06 -24.00
CA ALA A 186 4.07 -6.79 -23.47
C ALA A 186 3.93 -6.60 -21.94
N HIS A 187 5.06 -6.52 -21.21
CA HIS A 187 5.04 -6.20 -19.78
C HIS A 187 4.54 -4.77 -19.54
N ALA A 188 4.99 -3.81 -20.35
CA ALA A 188 4.53 -2.41 -20.27
C ALA A 188 3.04 -2.26 -20.56
N LEU A 189 2.48 -3.04 -21.50
CA LEU A 189 1.03 -3.04 -21.77
C LEU A 189 0.22 -3.58 -20.59
N LEU A 190 0.70 -4.65 -19.94
CA LEU A 190 0.07 -5.17 -18.72
C LEU A 190 0.10 -4.13 -17.59
N ILE A 191 1.24 -3.47 -17.40
CA ILE A 191 1.39 -2.37 -16.43
C ILE A 191 0.43 -1.22 -16.77
N GLY A 192 0.32 -0.83 -18.04
CA GLY A 192 -0.56 0.23 -18.50
C GLY A 192 -2.05 -0.09 -18.29
N ALA A 193 -2.45 -1.34 -18.50
CA ALA A 193 -3.83 -1.80 -18.28
C ALA A 193 -4.30 -1.69 -16.82
N LEU A 194 -3.38 -1.55 -15.86
CA LEU A 194 -3.67 -1.49 -14.43
C LEU A 194 -3.69 -0.07 -13.87
N GLY A 195 -3.42 0.94 -14.68
CA GLY A 195 -3.50 2.34 -14.25
C GLY A 195 -2.46 3.25 -14.87
N ALA A 196 -2.30 3.22 -16.20
CA ALA A 196 -1.80 4.38 -16.94
C ALA A 196 -2.83 5.52 -16.94
#